data_AF-A0A062WVW2-F1
#
_entry.id   AF-A0A062WVW2-F1
#
_cell.length_a   1.000
_cell.length_b   1.000
_cell.length_c   1.000
_cell.angle_alpha   90.00
_cell.angle_beta   90.00
_cell.angle_gamma   90.00
#
_symmetry.space_group_name_H-M   'P 1'
#
loop_
_entity.id
_entity.type
_entity.pdbx_description
1 polymer ?
#
loop_
_entity_poly.entity_id
_entity_poly.type
_entity_poly.pdbx_seq_one_letter_code
_entity_poly.pdbx_strand_id
1 'polypeptide(L)'
;MWTWLRGMAARRRAHSRSGSGSVDSSAWNPSGWWWCLDHGRAENPPDAPGHRRLGPYGSASDAENWRQGLDRRNEEWDEADRRWAGDR
;
A
#
# COMPACT_ATOMS: atom_id res chain seq x y z
N MET A 1 -25.10 -38.24 43.07
CA MET A 1 -23.73 -37.83 42.66
C MET A 1 -23.90 -36.87 41.48
N TRP A 2 -24.27 -35.60 41.68
CA TRP A 2 -23.46 -34.39 41.88
C TRP A 2 -22.23 -34.23 40.95
N THR A 3 -22.30 -33.16 40.15
CA THR A 3 -21.26 -32.26 39.58
C THR A 3 -20.47 -32.59 38.31
N TRP A 4 -20.78 -31.77 37.29
CA TRP A 4 -20.02 -31.34 36.11
C TRP A 4 -18.60 -30.81 36.39
N LEU A 5 -17.70 -30.90 35.39
CA LEU A 5 -16.71 -29.88 34.96
C LEU A 5 -15.98 -30.41 33.70
N ARG A 6 -16.37 -30.06 32.47
CA ARG A 6 -16.08 -28.84 31.70
C ARG A 6 -14.57 -28.55 31.54
N GLY A 7 -13.90 -29.32 30.67
CA GLY A 7 -12.58 -28.98 30.15
C GLY A 7 -12.70 -28.07 28.92
N MET A 8 -12.52 -26.75 29.10
CA MET A 8 -12.36 -25.84 27.97
C MET A 8 -10.93 -25.93 27.43
N ALA A 9 -10.77 -26.51 26.25
CA ALA A 9 -9.54 -26.39 25.48
C ALA A 9 -9.31 -24.92 25.12
N ALA A 10 -8.26 -24.31 25.68
CA ALA A 10 -7.79 -22.99 25.29
C ALA A 10 -7.29 -23.03 23.85
N ARG A 11 -8.16 -22.68 22.90
CA ARG A 11 -7.79 -22.41 21.51
C ARG A 11 -6.97 -21.12 21.49
N ARG A 12 -5.64 -21.24 21.44
CA ARG A 12 -4.75 -20.13 21.10
C ARG A 12 -5.15 -19.60 19.73
N ARG A 13 -5.78 -18.43 19.70
CA ARG A 13 -6.10 -17.70 18.48
C ARG A 13 -4.77 -17.20 17.91
N ALA A 14 -4.22 -17.91 16.92
CA ALA A 14 -3.11 -17.42 16.12
C ALA A 14 -3.60 -16.16 15.42
N HIS A 15 -3.09 -15.00 15.83
CA HIS A 15 -3.32 -13.76 15.11
C HIS A 15 -2.48 -13.85 13.85
N SER A 16 -3.11 -14.12 12.71
CA SER A 16 -2.49 -13.86 11.42
C SER A 16 -2.16 -12.36 11.39
N ARG A 17 -0.86 -12.04 11.48
CA ARG A 17 -0.38 -10.68 11.20
C ARG A 17 -0.57 -10.46 9.70
N SER A 18 -1.76 -10.02 9.34
CA SER A 18 -2.09 -9.52 8.02
C SER A 18 -1.28 -8.25 7.76
N GLY A 19 -0.56 -8.23 6.64
CA GLY A 19 -0.18 -7.01 5.93
C GLY A 19 0.71 -6.02 6.67
N SER A 20 1.96 -6.38 6.95
CA SER A 20 3.02 -5.37 7.01
C SER A 20 3.44 -5.05 5.58
N GLY A 21 2.75 -4.11 4.93
CA GLY A 21 3.32 -3.41 3.78
C GLY A 21 4.58 -2.70 4.26
N SER A 22 5.72 -3.37 4.11
CA SER A 22 7.04 -2.76 4.28
C SER A 22 7.06 -1.54 3.36
N VAL A 23 7.07 -0.35 3.93
CA VAL A 23 7.49 0.85 3.21
C VAL A 23 8.99 0.71 3.04
N ASP A 24 9.42 -0.04 2.03
CA ASP A 24 10.82 -0.23 1.73
C ASP A 24 11.42 1.17 1.52
N SER A 25 12.52 1.50 2.20
CA SER A 25 13.23 2.78 2.08
C SER A 25 13.87 3.00 0.69
N SER A 26 13.33 2.33 -0.31
CA SER A 26 13.72 2.30 -1.70
C SER A 26 13.54 3.65 -2.40
N ALA A 27 12.94 4.64 -1.74
CA ALA A 27 13.05 6.08 -2.02
C ALA A 27 14.47 6.52 -2.44
N TRP A 28 15.50 5.95 -1.79
CA TRP A 28 16.93 6.19 -2.06
C TRP A 28 17.62 5.10 -2.87
N ASN A 29 16.95 3.99 -3.17
CA ASN A 29 17.53 2.88 -3.92
C ASN A 29 17.49 3.19 -5.43
N PRO A 30 18.64 3.26 -6.13
CA PRO A 30 18.64 3.45 -7.58
C PRO A 30 18.03 2.27 -8.34
N SER A 31 17.85 1.10 -7.71
CA SER A 31 17.20 -0.05 -8.34
C SER A 31 15.68 0.05 -8.24
N GLY A 32 15.00 -0.04 -9.37
CA GLY A 32 13.53 0.01 -9.47
C GLY A 32 13.09 0.96 -10.58
N TRP A 33 11.81 0.89 -10.95
CA TRP A 33 11.25 1.79 -11.95
C TRP A 33 10.71 3.06 -11.31
N TRP A 34 11.05 4.21 -11.88
CA TRP A 34 10.66 5.52 -11.37
C TRP A 34 9.91 6.30 -12.43
N TRP A 35 8.87 7.04 -12.06
CA TRP A 35 8.28 8.01 -12.96
C TRP A 35 8.95 9.37 -12.75
N CYS A 36 9.59 9.91 -13.79
CA CYS A 36 10.18 11.25 -13.75
C CYS A 36 9.14 12.32 -14.09
N LEU A 37 8.94 13.30 -13.20
CA LEU A 37 8.00 14.40 -13.40
C LEU A 37 8.51 15.44 -14.41
N ASP A 38 9.82 15.57 -14.60
CA ASP A 38 10.41 16.49 -15.58
C ASP A 38 10.38 15.90 -16.99
N HIS A 39 10.73 14.62 -17.14
CA HIS A 39 10.83 13.93 -18.43
C HIS A 39 9.52 13.30 -18.90
N GLY A 40 8.58 13.03 -17.99
CA GLY A 40 7.31 12.40 -18.32
C GLY A 40 7.45 10.97 -18.85
N ARG A 41 8.37 10.18 -18.29
CA ARG A 41 8.57 8.77 -18.65
C ARG A 41 9.02 7.93 -17.46
N ALA A 42 8.90 6.61 -17.58
CA ALA A 42 9.52 5.67 -16.66
C ALA A 42 11.05 5.61 -16.88
N GLU A 43 11.82 5.58 -15.79
CA GLU A 43 13.27 5.55 -15.78
C GLU A 43 13.80 4.50 -14.79
N ASN A 44 14.84 3.77 -15.21
CA ASN A 44 15.61 2.87 -14.36
C ASN A 44 17.03 2.73 -14.96
N PRO A 45 18.09 3.24 -14.30
CA PRO A 45 18.07 4.00 -13.05
C PRO A 45 17.42 5.39 -13.22
N PRO A 46 16.97 6.03 -12.14
CA PRO A 46 16.39 7.38 -12.20
C PRO A 46 17.46 8.44 -12.48
N ASP A 47 17.19 9.33 -13.44
CA ASP A 47 18.07 10.46 -13.76
C ASP A 47 17.67 11.74 -12.99
N ALA A 48 16.39 11.85 -12.63
CA ALA A 48 15.86 13.00 -11.89
C ALA A 48 16.13 12.96 -10.38
N PRO A 49 16.25 14.15 -9.72
CA PRO A 49 16.41 14.25 -8.28
C PRO A 49 15.18 13.69 -7.54
N GLY A 50 15.37 13.24 -6.29
CA GLY A 50 14.36 12.52 -5.51
C GLY A 50 13.01 13.24 -5.36
N HIS A 51 12.98 14.57 -5.31
CA HIS A 51 11.75 15.36 -5.21
C HIS A 51 10.96 15.47 -6.52
N ARG A 52 11.54 15.03 -7.65
CA ARG A 52 10.92 15.07 -8.99
C ARG A 52 10.66 13.68 -9.56
N ARG A 53 10.66 12.66 -8.70
CA ARG A 53 10.36 11.29 -9.10
C ARG A 53 9.33 10.65 -8.18
N LEU A 54 8.51 9.78 -8.75
CA LEU A 54 7.56 8.95 -8.02
C LEU A 54 7.99 7.50 -8.08
N GLY A 55 7.75 6.75 -7.01
CA GLY A 55 8.08 5.33 -6.90
C GLY A 55 8.90 5.00 -5.64
N PRO A 56 9.62 3.87 -5.66
CA PRO A 56 9.82 2.99 -6.80
C PRO A 56 8.60 2.11 -7.11
N TYR A 57 8.45 1.79 -8.39
CA TYR A 57 7.45 0.88 -8.93
C TYR A 57 8.08 -0.47 -9.28
N GLY A 58 7.27 -1.53 -9.24
CA GLY A 58 7.70 -2.89 -9.56
C GLY A 58 8.04 -3.08 -11.04
N SER A 59 7.43 -2.31 -11.94
CA SER A 59 7.66 -2.37 -13.38
C SER A 59 7.60 -0.99 -14.05
N ALA A 60 8.13 -0.89 -15.29
CA ALA A 60 8.02 0.32 -16.10
C ALA A 60 6.55 0.69 -16.36
N SER A 61 5.71 -0.31 -16.65
CA SER A 61 4.28 -0.12 -16.87
C SER A 61 3.59 0.43 -15.63
N ASP A 62 3.93 -0.04 -14.43
CA ASP A 62 3.36 0.51 -13.19
C ASP A 62 3.77 1.96 -12.98
N ALA A 63 5.01 2.30 -13.32
CA ALA A 63 5.50 3.68 -13.27
C ALA A 63 4.77 4.57 -14.29
N GLU A 64 4.52 4.11 -15.51
CA GLU A 64 3.76 4.85 -16.52
C GLU A 64 2.28 5.05 -16.13
N ASN A 65 1.70 4.04 -15.48
CA ASN A 65 0.29 4.04 -15.05
C ASN A 65 0.08 4.59 -13.63
N TRP A 66 1.04 5.34 -13.08
CA TRP A 66 0.98 5.85 -11.71
C TRP A 66 -0.30 6.65 -11.41
N ARG A 67 -0.80 7.42 -12.38
CA ARG A 67 -2.04 8.23 -12.23
C ARG A 67 -3.26 7.36 -12.00
N GLN A 68 -3.42 6.29 -12.79
CA GLN A 68 -4.55 5.39 -12.63
C GLN A 68 -4.59 4.76 -11.24
N GLY A 69 -3.43 4.39 -10.68
CA GLY A 69 -3.33 3.90 -9.32
C GLY A 69 -3.64 4.96 -8.25
N LEU A 70 -3.29 6.22 -8.51
CA LEU A 70 -3.61 7.34 -7.63
C LEU A 70 -5.11 7.66 -7.65
N ASP A 71 -5.69 7.79 -8.84
CA ASP A 71 -7.10 8.14 -9.05
C ASP A 71 -8.01 7.11 -8.38
N ARG A 72 -7.75 5.81 -8.58
CA ARG A 72 -8.51 4.74 -7.92
C ARG A 72 -8.50 4.83 -6.39
N ARG A 73 -7.34 5.13 -5.79
CA ARG A 73 -7.24 5.29 -4.33
C ARG A 73 -7.98 6.54 -3.85
N ASN A 74 -7.92 7.63 -4.61
CA ASN A 74 -8.65 8.84 -4.29
C ASN A 74 -10.16 8.58 -4.33
N GLU A 75 -10.67 7.86 -5.34
CA GLU A 75 -12.08 7.47 -5.42
C GLU A 75 -12.52 6.60 -4.22
N GLU A 76 -11.70 5.62 -3.83
CA GLU A 76 -11.93 4.78 -2.65
C GLU A 76 -12.03 5.62 -1.36
N TRP A 77 -11.19 6.65 -1.22
CA TRP A 77 -11.21 7.57 -0.08
C TRP A 77 -12.42 8.50 -0.11
N ASP A 78 -12.75 9.07 -1.27
CA ASP A 78 -13.93 9.92 -1.45
C ASP A 78 -15.24 9.17 -1.16
N GLU A 79 -15.31 7.88 -1.49
CA GLU A 79 -16.41 7.00 -1.08
C GLU A 79 -16.48 6.81 0.44
N ALA A 80 -15.34 6.58 1.10
CA ALA A 80 -15.28 6.43 2.55
C ALA A 80 -15.68 7.73 3.26
N ASP A 81 -15.21 8.88 2.78
CA ASP A 81 -15.54 10.20 3.30
C ASP A 81 -17.04 10.50 3.17
N ARG A 82 -17.65 10.16 2.03
CA ARG A 82 -19.11 10.30 1.83
C ARG A 82 -19.90 9.43 2.82
N ARG A 83 -19.48 8.19 3.06
CA ARG A 83 -20.13 7.32 4.06
C ARG A 83 -19.99 7.89 5.46
N TRP A 84 -18.82 8.40 5.82
CA TRP A 84 -18.61 9.00 7.14
C TRP A 84 -19.42 10.29 7.34
N ALA A 85 -19.53 11.13 6.30
CA ALA A 85 -20.28 12.38 6.39
C ALA A 85 -21.80 12.20 6.53
N GLY A 86 -22.36 11.11 5.99
CA GLY A 86 -23.80 10.80 6.00
C GLY A 86 -24.33 10.13 7.26
N ASP A 87 -23.46 9.70 8.18
CA ASP A 87 -23.80 9.11 9.49
C ASP A 87 -24.05 10.20 10.57
N ARG A 88 -24.77 11.28 10.23
CA ARG A 88 -25.17 12.35 11.17
C ARG A 88 -26.69 12.53 11.24
#